data_AF-Q9ZF09-F1
#
_entry.id   AF-Q9ZF09-F1
#
_cell.length_a   1.000
_cell.length_b   1.000
_cell.length_c   1.000
_cell.angle_alpha   90.00
_cell.angle_beta   90.00
_cell.angle_gamma   90.00
#
_symmetry.space_group_name_H-M   'P 1'
#
loop_
_entity.id
_entity.type
_entity.pdbx_description
1 polymer ?
#
loop_
_entity_poly.entity_id
_entity_poly.type
_entity_poly.pdbx_seq_one_letter_code
_entity_poly.pdbx_strand_id
1 'polypeptide(L)'
;LTGAFGIVATVPVIVSSCSSTSDNNGNGNNNNDNNGGGSGTDQQQGTTYTPAIKTEVSLSGSLSKIYDTTTGDSRKNTNEMIAQDILSNPEDYFTNGADLKNVQGWSVTVDGGFPEKLTNWTDLPYVDNTDDASKKDPNKSWSAITDLNPVLYSTKSNQINIKSLDDLKTELQKTDVLKNALKDAGVSTAETSTAFEIKNQPALTNDDLVHVNVIETKSDKSTVQHDLQIPTSDINLVVSNLSVKVEGKNIESTDTTKTTTEFNFNIGIDSTQHYDQGSAKSAATTEGDVDVNKVLKDLNLATDDKGALNNEALIKALGIYNVTFSSPSIKKATVTARAFNNIFNIVFNFFSY
;
A
#
# COMPACT_ATOMS: atom_id res chain seq x y z
N LEU A 1 30.52 -9.38 -25.05
CA LEU A 1 30.08 -9.50 -23.64
C LEU A 1 28.56 -9.56 -23.61
N THR A 2 27.97 -10.58 -22.99
CA THR A 2 26.52 -10.66 -22.76
C THR A 2 26.29 -10.50 -21.26
N GLY A 3 25.33 -9.65 -20.87
CA GLY A 3 25.10 -9.27 -19.48
C GLY A 3 23.73 -9.68 -18.96
N ALA A 4 23.66 -9.94 -17.66
CA ALA A 4 22.41 -9.92 -16.90
C ALA A 4 22.29 -8.55 -16.22
N PHE A 5 21.09 -7.98 -16.24
CA PHE A 5 20.78 -6.66 -15.70
C PHE A 5 19.76 -6.80 -14.58
N GLY A 6 20.19 -6.48 -13.35
CA GLY A 6 19.27 -6.15 -12.28
C GLY A 6 18.75 -4.73 -12.47
N ILE A 7 17.52 -4.48 -12.05
CA ILE A 7 17.01 -3.12 -11.91
C ILE A 7 16.94 -2.82 -10.41
N VAL A 8 17.19 -1.57 -10.04
CA VAL A 8 17.06 -1.02 -8.69
C VAL A 8 16.28 0.28 -8.79
N ALA A 9 15.18 0.37 -8.06
CA ALA A 9 14.45 1.61 -7.88
C ALA A 9 14.78 2.19 -6.49
N THR A 10 15.09 3.49 -6.43
CA THR A 10 15.32 4.17 -5.16
C THR A 10 14.30 5.28 -4.96
N VAL A 11 13.61 5.25 -3.82
CA VAL A 11 12.75 6.35 -3.35
C VAL A 11 13.66 7.55 -3.05
N PRO A 12 13.49 8.71 -3.71
CA PRO A 12 14.10 9.94 -3.22
C PRO A 12 13.53 10.20 -1.85
N VAL A 13 14.39 10.37 -0.84
CA VAL A 13 13.94 10.77 0.50
C VAL A 13 13.33 12.17 0.38
N ILE A 14 12.02 12.25 0.18
CA ILE A 14 11.26 13.47 0.43
C ILE A 14 11.10 13.51 1.95
N VAL A 15 11.97 14.29 2.59
CA VAL A 15 11.81 14.66 3.99
C VAL A 15 10.58 15.57 4.06
N SER A 16 9.38 15.00 4.06
CA SER A 16 8.21 15.73 4.54
C SER A 16 8.43 15.91 6.03
N SER A 17 8.77 17.14 6.41
CA SER A 17 9.11 17.53 7.76
C SER A 17 7.90 17.44 8.69
N CYS A 18 7.55 16.23 9.13
CA CYS A 18 6.70 15.95 10.27
C CYS A 18 7.17 14.65 10.94
N SER A 19 8.39 14.65 11.46
CA SER A 19 8.84 13.74 12.52
C SER A 19 10.14 14.31 13.05
N SER A 20 10.07 14.95 14.21
CA SER A 20 11.28 15.25 14.96
C SER A 20 11.80 13.94 15.54
N THR A 21 12.78 13.32 14.90
CA THR A 21 13.69 12.44 15.64
C THR A 21 14.48 13.34 16.56
N SER A 22 14.02 13.45 17.81
CA SER A 22 14.88 13.92 18.88
C SER A 22 15.86 12.79 19.18
N ASP A 23 17.10 12.98 18.73
CA ASP A 23 18.25 12.23 19.21
C ASP A 23 18.38 12.48 20.71
N ASN A 24 17.85 11.56 21.52
CA ASN A 24 18.17 11.51 22.94
C ASN A 24 19.46 10.72 23.13
N ASN A 25 20.60 11.40 23.04
CA ASN A 25 21.86 10.87 23.58
C ASN A 25 22.23 11.62 24.87
N GLY A 26 21.51 11.30 25.94
CA GLY A 26 21.87 11.66 27.31
C GLY A 26 22.29 10.40 28.07
N ASN A 27 23.56 10.00 27.94
CA ASN A 27 24.17 8.96 28.76
C ASN A 27 24.21 9.40 30.23
N GLY A 28 23.35 8.85 31.07
CA GLY A 28 23.32 9.11 32.51
C GLY A 28 23.03 7.84 33.31
N ASN A 29 24.09 7.19 33.79
CA ASN A 29 24.05 6.13 34.80
C ASN A 29 25.45 6.14 35.46
N ASN A 30 25.70 6.05 36.76
CA ASN A 30 24.88 5.81 37.95
C ASN A 30 25.81 6.09 39.16
N ASN A 31 25.30 6.54 40.31
CA ASN A 31 25.66 5.94 41.61
C ASN A 31 24.88 6.53 42.81
N ASN A 32 24.16 5.62 43.46
CA ASN A 32 23.83 5.50 44.89
C ASN A 32 24.19 6.65 45.85
N ASP A 33 23.21 7.06 46.68
CA ASP A 33 23.26 6.75 48.11
C ASP A 33 21.90 6.89 48.82
N ASN A 34 21.46 5.74 49.34
CA ASN A 34 20.84 5.44 50.63
C ASN A 34 19.94 6.43 51.41
N ASN A 35 18.80 5.86 51.80
CA ASN A 35 18.19 5.84 53.13
C ASN A 35 17.21 6.97 53.53
N GLY A 36 16.00 6.58 53.91
CA GLY A 36 14.99 7.45 54.52
C GLY A 36 13.60 6.85 54.52
N GLY A 37 13.31 5.98 55.49
CA GLY A 37 11.98 5.43 55.71
C GLY A 37 10.96 6.53 56.07
N GLY A 38 9.81 6.48 55.43
CA GLY A 38 8.65 7.32 55.72
C GLY A 38 7.39 6.62 55.25
N SER A 39 6.56 6.21 56.21
CA SER A 39 5.20 5.72 55.99
C SER A 39 4.35 6.85 55.41
N GLY A 40 4.30 6.96 54.09
CA GLY A 40 3.38 7.81 53.35
C GLY A 40 2.43 6.94 52.56
N THR A 41 1.13 7.10 52.79
CA THR A 41 0.11 6.68 51.84
C THR A 41 0.27 7.51 50.57
N ASP A 42 1.22 7.14 49.71
CA ASP A 42 1.35 7.71 48.37
C ASP A 42 0.21 7.16 47.51
N GLN A 43 -1.00 7.69 47.73
CA GLN A 43 -1.81 7.98 46.57
C GLN A 43 -1.02 9.02 45.79
N GLN A 44 -0.22 8.58 44.81
CA GLN A 44 0.05 9.43 43.67
C GLN A 44 -1.32 9.98 43.25
N GLN A 45 -1.55 11.27 43.49
CA GLN A 45 -2.55 12.02 42.75
C GLN A 45 -2.10 11.92 41.30
N GLY A 46 -2.50 10.86 40.64
CA GLY A 46 -2.18 10.61 39.25
C GLY A 46 -2.77 11.78 38.49
N THR A 47 -1.93 12.49 37.74
CA THR A 47 -2.40 13.45 36.74
C THR A 47 -3.49 12.77 35.93
N THR A 48 -4.69 13.33 35.94
CA THR A 48 -5.79 12.86 35.11
C THR A 48 -5.66 13.51 33.73
N TYR A 49 -5.89 12.72 32.69
CA TYR A 49 -5.78 13.16 31.31
C TYR A 49 -7.15 13.05 30.64
N THR A 50 -7.63 14.14 30.07
CA THR A 50 -8.80 14.13 29.17
C THR A 50 -8.29 14.04 27.73
N PRO A 51 -8.54 12.95 27.00
CA PRO A 51 -8.12 12.81 25.61
C PRO A 51 -8.76 13.90 24.74
N ALA A 52 -7.95 14.57 23.93
CA ALA A 52 -8.41 15.63 23.03
C ALA A 52 -8.19 15.18 21.58
N ILE A 53 -9.11 14.38 21.04
CA ILE A 53 -8.97 13.87 19.66
C ILE A 53 -9.03 15.02 18.65
N LYS A 54 -8.18 14.94 17.63
CA LYS A 54 -8.18 15.91 16.53
C LYS A 54 -9.49 15.83 15.77
N THR A 55 -9.92 16.96 15.21
CA THR A 55 -11.12 16.98 14.35
C THR A 55 -10.93 16.21 13.06
N GLU A 56 -9.73 16.28 12.51
CA GLU A 56 -9.31 15.57 11.32
C GLU A 56 -7.95 14.93 11.59
N VAL A 57 -7.79 13.69 11.14
CA VAL A 57 -6.55 12.93 11.15
C VAL A 57 -6.26 12.53 9.71
N SER A 58 -5.17 13.07 9.15
CA SER A 58 -4.71 12.74 7.80
C SER A 58 -3.35 12.07 7.89
N LEU A 59 -3.29 10.80 7.48
CA LEU A 59 -2.10 9.96 7.56
C LEU A 59 -1.76 9.36 6.20
N SER A 60 -0.52 8.90 6.08
CA SER A 60 -0.10 8.09 4.94
C SER A 60 0.84 6.96 5.38
N GLY A 61 0.83 5.87 4.63
CA GLY A 61 1.70 4.72 4.91
C GLY A 61 1.26 3.45 4.19
N SER A 62 1.94 2.34 4.47
CA SER A 62 1.60 1.06 3.87
C SER A 62 0.19 0.60 4.24
N LEU A 63 -0.45 -0.16 3.32
CA LEU A 63 -1.75 -0.78 3.56
C LEU A 63 -1.76 -1.62 4.86
N SER A 64 -0.65 -2.28 5.16
CA SER A 64 -0.44 -3.10 6.37
C SER A 64 -0.59 -2.34 7.69
N LYS A 65 -0.61 -1.00 7.70
CA LYS A 65 -0.92 -0.22 8.91
C LYS A 65 -2.40 -0.26 9.29
N ILE A 66 -3.29 -0.38 8.30
CA ILE A 66 -4.74 -0.30 8.49
C ILE A 66 -5.46 -1.60 8.12
N TYR A 67 -4.76 -2.54 7.48
CA TYR A 67 -5.33 -3.79 7.03
C TYR A 67 -4.38 -4.96 7.30
N ASP A 68 -4.84 -5.95 8.06
CA ASP A 68 -4.12 -7.19 8.27
C ASP A 68 -4.38 -8.16 7.10
N THR A 69 -3.34 -8.43 6.33
CA THR A 69 -3.35 -9.36 5.19
C THR A 69 -3.12 -10.82 5.60
N THR A 70 -2.84 -11.10 6.88
CA THR A 70 -2.69 -12.46 7.39
C THR A 70 -4.01 -13.22 7.40
N THR A 71 -3.93 -14.55 7.42
CA THR A 71 -5.10 -15.44 7.46
C THR A 71 -5.16 -16.19 8.80
N GLY A 72 -6.38 -16.50 9.26
CA GLY A 72 -6.63 -17.28 10.49
C GLY A 72 -7.06 -16.45 11.70
N ASP A 73 -7.15 -17.11 12.86
CA ASP A 73 -7.77 -16.57 14.09
C ASP A 73 -6.98 -15.44 14.75
N SER A 74 -5.70 -15.25 14.42
CA SER A 74 -4.86 -14.17 14.92
C SER A 74 -4.97 -12.88 14.12
N ARG A 75 -5.75 -12.89 13.02
CA ARG A 75 -5.91 -11.75 12.13
C ARG A 75 -6.66 -10.63 12.84
N LYS A 76 -6.10 -9.43 12.78
CA LYS A 76 -6.73 -8.21 13.31
C LYS A 76 -7.64 -7.59 12.27
N ASN A 77 -8.80 -7.10 12.70
CA ASN A 77 -9.65 -6.28 11.84
C ASN A 77 -9.14 -4.83 11.76
N THR A 78 -9.67 -4.05 10.82
CA THR A 78 -9.25 -2.65 10.60
C THR A 78 -9.42 -1.76 11.84
N ASN A 79 -10.47 -1.95 12.64
CA ASN A 79 -10.65 -1.22 13.89
C ASN A 79 -9.49 -1.53 14.88
N GLU A 80 -9.11 -2.79 15.01
CA GLU A 80 -8.00 -3.22 15.88
C GLU A 80 -6.64 -2.69 15.40
N MET A 81 -6.43 -2.67 14.07
CA MET A 81 -5.22 -2.13 13.46
C MET A 81 -5.10 -0.61 13.73
N ILE A 82 -6.17 0.16 13.50
CA ILE A 82 -6.19 1.59 13.78
C ILE A 82 -6.05 1.86 15.29
N ALA A 83 -6.71 1.08 16.15
CA ALA A 83 -6.57 1.23 17.60
C ALA A 83 -5.12 1.04 18.09
N GLN A 84 -4.38 0.10 17.49
CA GLN A 84 -2.97 -0.12 17.79
C GLN A 84 -2.08 1.00 17.27
N ASP A 85 -2.38 1.55 16.09
CA ASP A 85 -1.65 2.71 15.56
C ASP A 85 -1.87 3.94 16.47
N ILE A 86 -3.09 4.17 16.94
CA ILE A 86 -3.40 5.23 17.92
C ILE A 86 -2.60 5.06 19.21
N LEU A 87 -2.53 3.84 19.76
CA LEU A 87 -1.78 3.56 20.99
C LEU A 87 -0.27 3.77 20.80
N SER A 88 0.25 3.43 19.61
CA SER A 88 1.68 3.55 19.29
C SER A 88 2.08 4.99 18.98
N ASN A 89 1.18 5.75 18.36
CA ASN A 89 1.42 7.07 17.79
C ASN A 89 0.35 8.10 18.24
N PRO A 90 0.07 8.29 19.54
CA PRO A 90 -1.06 9.10 20.00
C PRO A 90 -0.98 10.58 19.57
N GLU A 91 0.22 11.10 19.29
CA GLU A 91 0.42 12.47 18.78
C GLU A 91 -0.13 12.70 17.37
N ASP A 92 -0.31 11.62 16.59
CA ASP A 92 -0.92 11.68 15.28
C ASP A 92 -2.43 11.88 15.37
N TYR A 93 -3.06 11.46 16.47
CA TYR A 93 -4.51 11.41 16.64
C TYR A 93 -5.07 12.40 17.67
N PHE A 94 -4.30 12.74 18.70
CA PHE A 94 -4.72 13.62 19.79
C PHE A 94 -3.87 14.88 19.82
N THR A 95 -4.49 16.03 20.10
CA THR A 95 -3.76 17.30 20.28
C THR A 95 -2.88 17.27 21.53
N ASN A 96 -3.26 16.47 22.53
CA ASN A 96 -2.48 16.16 23.73
C ASN A 96 -1.84 14.77 23.69
N GLY A 97 -1.53 14.23 22.51
CA GLY A 97 -1.00 12.88 22.37
C GLY A 97 0.34 12.65 23.09
N ALA A 98 1.19 13.67 23.19
CA ALA A 98 2.45 13.59 23.95
C ALA A 98 2.21 13.33 25.46
N ASP A 99 1.12 13.89 26.01
CA ASP A 99 0.73 13.66 27.40
C ASP A 99 0.20 12.24 27.58
N LEU A 100 -0.61 11.75 26.62
CA LEU A 100 -1.19 10.41 26.64
C LEU A 100 -0.14 9.29 26.57
N LYS A 101 1.03 9.51 25.95
CA LYS A 101 2.15 8.54 25.97
C LYS A 101 2.61 8.19 27.38
N ASN A 102 2.43 9.10 28.34
CA ASN A 102 2.86 8.89 29.73
C ASN A 102 1.81 8.12 30.56
N VAL A 103 0.61 7.91 30.04
CA VAL A 103 -0.44 7.16 30.72
C VAL A 103 -0.14 5.67 30.61
N GLN A 104 0.02 5.00 31.75
CA GLN A 104 0.23 3.55 31.77
C GLN A 104 -1.10 2.79 31.71
N GLY A 105 -1.13 1.75 30.87
CA GLY A 105 -2.24 0.79 30.83
C GLY A 105 -3.57 1.36 30.31
N TRP A 106 -3.53 2.42 29.51
CA TRP A 106 -4.70 2.86 28.77
C TRP A 106 -4.95 1.99 27.55
N SER A 107 -6.19 1.94 27.11
CA SER A 107 -6.66 1.19 25.95
C SER A 107 -7.43 2.10 25.00
N VAL A 108 -7.38 1.75 23.73
CA VAL A 108 -8.14 2.41 22.67
C VAL A 108 -9.07 1.39 22.05
N THR A 109 -10.35 1.75 21.88
CA THR A 109 -11.29 1.03 21.02
C THR A 109 -11.70 1.96 19.89
N VAL A 110 -11.71 1.43 18.67
CA VAL A 110 -12.09 2.16 17.48
C VAL A 110 -13.34 1.53 16.88
N ASP A 111 -14.23 2.36 16.36
CA ASP A 111 -15.35 1.94 15.52
C ASP A 111 -15.45 2.87 14.31
N GLY A 112 -14.97 2.38 13.17
CA GLY A 112 -15.12 3.03 11.86
C GLY A 112 -16.33 2.55 11.06
N GLY A 113 -17.17 1.68 11.62
CA GLY A 113 -18.26 1.05 10.88
C GLY A 113 -17.78 0.11 9.76
N PHE A 114 -16.55 -0.41 9.85
CA PHE A 114 -16.04 -1.39 8.89
C PHE A 114 -16.84 -2.70 9.02
N PRO A 115 -17.21 -3.33 7.90
CA PRO A 115 -17.96 -4.57 7.96
C PRO A 115 -17.08 -5.69 8.52
N GLU A 116 -17.64 -6.51 9.42
CA GLU A 116 -16.95 -7.67 9.99
C GLU A 116 -16.59 -8.72 8.92
N LYS A 117 -17.33 -8.73 7.81
CA LYS A 117 -17.15 -9.62 6.67
C LYS A 117 -17.39 -8.85 5.38
N LEU A 118 -16.62 -9.16 4.35
CA LEU A 118 -16.86 -8.64 3.01
C LEU A 118 -18.13 -9.26 2.44
N THR A 119 -19.24 -8.52 2.50
CA THR A 119 -20.57 -9.03 2.12
C THR A 119 -20.96 -8.62 0.71
N ASN A 120 -20.45 -7.49 0.23
CA ASN A 120 -20.71 -7.04 -1.14
C ASN A 120 -19.94 -7.89 -2.16
N TRP A 121 -18.85 -8.51 -1.74
CA TRP A 121 -17.99 -9.34 -2.57
C TRP A 121 -18.47 -10.80 -2.60
N THR A 122 -19.40 -11.07 -3.51
CA THR A 122 -19.92 -12.40 -3.81
C THR A 122 -19.04 -13.11 -4.85
N ASP A 123 -19.24 -14.42 -5.02
CA ASP A 123 -18.58 -15.31 -6.00
C ASP A 123 -17.13 -15.73 -5.66
N LEU A 124 -16.35 -16.16 -6.67
CA LEU A 124 -15.11 -16.91 -6.46
C LEU A 124 -14.03 -16.05 -5.78
N PRO A 125 -13.20 -16.63 -4.90
CA PRO A 125 -12.00 -15.97 -4.39
C PRO A 125 -10.91 -15.89 -5.48
N TYR A 126 -9.93 -15.01 -5.29
CA TYR A 126 -8.80 -14.89 -6.23
C TYR A 126 -7.93 -16.13 -6.25
N VAL A 127 -7.58 -16.67 -5.09
CA VAL A 127 -6.95 -17.99 -4.92
C VAL A 127 -7.87 -18.84 -4.06
N ASP A 128 -8.02 -20.12 -4.42
CA ASP A 128 -8.74 -21.08 -3.60
C ASP A 128 -7.97 -21.34 -2.30
N ASN A 129 -8.65 -21.29 -1.16
CA ASN A 129 -8.05 -21.54 0.15
C ASN A 129 -7.84 -23.04 0.45
N THR A 130 -8.27 -23.93 -0.45
CA THR A 130 -8.14 -25.39 -0.31
C THR A 130 -7.09 -26.04 -1.23
N ASP A 131 -6.50 -25.31 -2.17
CA ASP A 131 -5.63 -25.88 -3.19
C ASP A 131 -4.17 -25.37 -3.13
N ASP A 132 -3.24 -26.30 -3.37
CA ASP A 132 -1.84 -26.04 -3.69
C ASP A 132 -1.78 -25.02 -4.86
N ALA A 133 -0.99 -23.94 -4.73
CA ALA A 133 -0.87 -22.89 -5.75
C ALA A 133 -0.48 -23.41 -7.15
N SER A 134 0.00 -24.66 -7.26
CA SER A 134 0.26 -25.36 -8.51
C SER A 134 -0.98 -25.97 -9.21
N LYS A 135 -2.15 -26.00 -8.56
CA LYS A 135 -3.41 -26.55 -9.06
C LYS A 135 -4.48 -25.47 -9.18
N LYS A 136 -4.43 -24.73 -10.29
CA LYS A 136 -5.39 -23.69 -10.63
C LYS A 136 -6.70 -24.32 -11.16
N ASP A 137 -7.81 -24.17 -10.43
CA ASP A 137 -9.17 -24.55 -10.89
C ASP A 137 -10.04 -23.30 -11.14
N PRO A 138 -10.45 -23.02 -12.39
CA PRO A 138 -11.27 -21.86 -12.72
C PRO A 138 -12.68 -21.88 -12.11
N ASN A 139 -13.14 -23.02 -11.58
CA ASN A 139 -14.43 -23.11 -10.88
C ASN A 139 -14.32 -22.77 -9.38
N LYS A 140 -13.11 -22.59 -8.86
CA LYS A 140 -12.86 -22.32 -7.45
C LYS A 140 -12.04 -21.05 -7.19
N SER A 141 -11.28 -20.63 -8.19
CA SER A 141 -10.38 -19.49 -8.13
C SER A 141 -10.51 -18.71 -9.43
N TRP A 142 -10.79 -17.40 -9.33
CA TRP A 142 -10.91 -16.63 -10.56
C TRP A 142 -9.55 -16.31 -11.19
N SER A 143 -8.43 -16.29 -10.45
CA SER A 143 -7.08 -16.15 -11.04
C SER A 143 -6.67 -17.33 -11.95
N ALA A 144 -7.43 -18.42 -11.93
CA ALA A 144 -7.25 -19.59 -12.79
C ALA A 144 -7.97 -19.48 -14.14
N ILE A 145 -8.78 -18.44 -14.36
CA ILE A 145 -9.48 -18.23 -15.64
C ILE A 145 -8.46 -17.88 -16.73
N THR A 146 -8.47 -18.62 -17.84
CA THR A 146 -7.43 -18.57 -18.89
C THR A 146 -7.51 -17.35 -19.81
N ASP A 147 -8.66 -16.67 -19.86
CA ASP A 147 -8.93 -15.53 -20.76
C ASP A 147 -9.13 -14.20 -20.01
N LEU A 148 -8.53 -14.08 -18.82
CA LEU A 148 -8.49 -12.81 -18.10
C LEU A 148 -7.52 -11.85 -18.78
N ASN A 149 -8.03 -10.71 -19.22
CA ASN A 149 -7.21 -9.65 -19.76
C ASN A 149 -6.70 -8.77 -18.62
N PRO A 150 -5.39 -8.77 -18.29
CA PRO A 150 -4.87 -7.89 -17.27
C PRO A 150 -4.93 -6.44 -17.76
N VAL A 151 -5.55 -5.59 -16.96
CA VAL A 151 -5.72 -4.16 -17.24
C VAL A 151 -5.25 -3.40 -16.01
N LEU A 152 -4.09 -2.73 -16.13
CA LEU A 152 -3.56 -1.91 -15.05
C LEU A 152 -4.35 -0.61 -14.96
N TYR A 153 -4.83 -0.28 -13.76
CA TYR A 153 -5.46 1.01 -13.47
C TYR A 153 -4.52 2.13 -13.85
N SER A 154 -5.02 3.09 -14.62
CA SER A 154 -4.18 4.11 -15.25
C SER A 154 -3.73 5.12 -14.21
N THR A 155 -2.47 5.57 -14.30
CA THR A 155 -1.98 6.70 -13.49
C THR A 155 -2.67 8.03 -13.83
N LYS A 156 -3.51 8.05 -14.88
CA LYS A 156 -4.39 9.17 -15.23
C LYS A 156 -5.77 9.09 -14.58
N SER A 157 -6.14 7.93 -14.06
CA SER A 157 -7.41 7.73 -13.39
C SER A 157 -7.36 8.38 -12.00
N ASN A 158 -8.52 8.80 -11.51
CA ASN A 158 -8.61 9.43 -10.20
C ASN A 158 -8.40 8.39 -9.09
N GLN A 159 -7.81 8.81 -7.97
CA GLN A 159 -7.82 7.99 -6.77
C GLN A 159 -9.25 7.68 -6.33
N ILE A 160 -9.43 6.51 -5.72
CA ILE A 160 -10.70 5.98 -5.25
C ILE A 160 -10.76 6.16 -3.74
N ASN A 161 -11.65 7.04 -3.28
CA ASN A 161 -11.92 7.18 -1.86
C ASN A 161 -12.93 6.11 -1.44
N ILE A 162 -12.58 5.32 -0.43
CA ILE A 162 -13.42 4.24 0.10
C ILE A 162 -13.57 4.39 1.60
N LYS A 163 -14.69 3.93 2.15
CA LYS A 163 -14.91 3.81 3.61
C LYS A 163 -14.49 2.44 4.14
N SER A 164 -14.44 1.44 3.27
CA SER A 164 -14.04 0.08 3.57
C SER A 164 -13.76 -0.67 2.26
N LEU A 165 -13.20 -1.86 2.33
CA LEU A 165 -13.01 -2.68 1.14
C LEU A 165 -14.35 -3.10 0.48
N ASP A 166 -15.46 -3.22 1.23
CA ASP A 166 -16.80 -3.42 0.64
C ASP A 166 -17.30 -2.18 -0.12
N ASP A 167 -16.87 -0.99 0.31
CA ASP A 167 -17.18 0.28 -0.35
C ASP A 167 -16.43 0.43 -1.68
N LEU A 168 -15.23 -0.16 -1.79
CA LEU A 168 -14.50 -0.22 -3.06
C LEU A 168 -15.36 -0.83 -4.18
N LYS A 169 -16.11 -1.90 -3.91
CA LYS A 169 -17.02 -2.49 -4.92
C LYS A 169 -18.09 -1.48 -5.33
N THR A 170 -18.71 -0.81 -4.36
CA THR A 170 -19.75 0.20 -4.60
C THR A 170 -19.23 1.35 -5.44
N GLU A 171 -18.05 1.88 -5.11
CA GLU A 171 -17.40 2.96 -5.83
C GLU A 171 -17.04 2.56 -7.26
N LEU A 172 -16.45 1.37 -7.44
CA LEU A 172 -16.13 0.84 -8.76
C LEU A 172 -17.38 0.55 -9.59
N GLN A 173 -18.48 0.07 -9.00
CA GLN A 173 -19.72 -0.22 -9.73
C GLN A 173 -20.47 1.03 -10.23
N LYS A 174 -20.05 2.23 -9.82
CA LYS A 174 -20.55 3.46 -10.45
C LYS A 174 -20.15 3.43 -11.92
N THR A 175 -21.14 3.47 -12.82
CA THR A 175 -20.96 3.25 -14.27
C THR A 175 -19.80 4.06 -14.85
N ASP A 176 -19.67 5.33 -14.49
CA ASP A 176 -18.61 6.19 -15.02
C ASP A 176 -17.24 5.85 -14.45
N VAL A 177 -17.14 5.32 -13.22
CA VAL A 177 -15.85 4.97 -12.60
C VAL A 177 -15.23 3.77 -13.31
N LEU A 178 -15.94 2.64 -13.42
CA LEU A 178 -15.40 1.45 -14.09
C LEU A 178 -15.14 1.68 -15.57
N LYS A 179 -16.07 2.36 -16.24
CA LYS A 179 -15.94 2.71 -17.66
C LYS A 179 -14.70 3.58 -17.90
N ASN A 180 -14.52 4.64 -17.11
CA ASN A 180 -13.38 5.53 -17.26
C ASN A 180 -12.07 4.83 -16.89
N ALA A 181 -12.05 4.04 -15.82
CA ALA A 181 -10.88 3.24 -15.44
C ALA A 181 -10.40 2.32 -16.58
N LEU A 182 -11.32 1.55 -17.18
CA LEU A 182 -10.99 0.67 -18.31
C LEU A 182 -10.58 1.47 -19.56
N LYS A 183 -11.25 2.57 -19.85
CA LYS A 183 -10.91 3.46 -20.97
C LYS A 183 -9.51 4.07 -20.81
N ASP A 184 -9.21 4.63 -19.65
CA ASP A 184 -7.93 5.27 -19.34
C ASP A 184 -6.79 4.26 -19.30
N ALA A 185 -7.11 3.00 -18.97
CA ALA A 185 -6.20 1.86 -19.06
C ALA A 185 -6.06 1.29 -20.49
N GLY A 186 -6.71 1.89 -21.49
CA GLY A 186 -6.54 1.55 -22.90
C GLY A 186 -7.51 0.51 -23.47
N VAL A 187 -8.55 0.12 -22.74
CA VAL A 187 -9.60 -0.79 -23.25
C VAL A 187 -10.44 -0.05 -24.28
N SER A 188 -10.14 -0.27 -25.57
CA SER A 188 -10.73 0.46 -26.70
C SER A 188 -12.25 0.29 -26.83
N THR A 189 -12.81 -0.81 -26.32
CA THR A 189 -14.26 -1.08 -26.38
C THR A 189 -15.04 -0.38 -25.28
N ALA A 190 -14.38 0.09 -24.21
CA ALA A 190 -15.04 0.58 -23.00
C ALA A 190 -16.04 1.74 -23.26
N GLU A 191 -15.75 2.59 -24.24
CA GLU A 191 -16.64 3.72 -24.59
C GLU A 191 -18.00 3.27 -25.15
N THR A 192 -18.02 2.13 -25.85
CA THR A 192 -19.18 1.63 -26.60
C THR A 192 -19.86 0.43 -25.94
N SER A 193 -19.26 -0.09 -24.87
CA SER A 193 -19.81 -1.20 -24.09
C SER A 193 -21.08 -0.79 -23.37
N THR A 194 -21.98 -1.76 -23.22
CA THR A 194 -23.35 -1.55 -22.72
C THR A 194 -23.49 -1.79 -21.23
N ALA A 195 -22.57 -2.53 -20.61
CA ALA A 195 -22.55 -2.78 -19.18
C ALA A 195 -21.16 -3.20 -18.71
N PHE A 196 -20.89 -2.95 -17.42
CA PHE A 196 -19.75 -3.49 -16.70
C PHE A 196 -20.25 -4.07 -15.38
N GLU A 197 -19.73 -5.23 -14.99
CA GLU A 197 -20.13 -5.92 -13.77
C GLU A 197 -18.90 -6.47 -13.05
N ILE A 198 -18.84 -6.26 -11.73
CA ILE A 198 -17.80 -6.85 -10.87
C ILE A 198 -18.29 -8.21 -10.37
N LYS A 199 -17.50 -9.25 -10.64
CA LYS A 199 -17.94 -10.65 -10.50
C LYS A 199 -17.30 -11.45 -9.38
N ASN A 200 -16.32 -10.95 -8.63
CA ASN A 200 -15.57 -11.80 -7.69
C ASN A 200 -15.04 -11.02 -6.50
N GLN A 201 -14.57 -11.76 -5.48
CA GLN A 201 -13.85 -11.17 -4.34
C GLN A 201 -12.54 -10.52 -4.78
N PRO A 202 -12.17 -9.37 -4.18
CA PRO A 202 -10.95 -8.68 -4.51
C PRO A 202 -9.79 -9.49 -3.93
N ALA A 203 -8.65 -9.44 -4.59
CA ALA A 203 -7.41 -9.95 -4.03
C ALA A 203 -6.44 -8.83 -3.79
N LEU A 204 -5.60 -9.00 -2.78
CA LEU A 204 -4.34 -8.30 -2.68
C LEU A 204 -3.25 -9.24 -3.19
N THR A 205 -2.45 -8.81 -4.15
CA THR A 205 -1.21 -9.51 -4.51
C THR A 205 -0.03 -8.60 -4.26
N ASN A 206 1.04 -9.19 -3.71
CA ASN A 206 2.30 -8.52 -3.38
C ASN A 206 2.13 -7.23 -2.55
N ASP A 207 1.03 -7.13 -1.77
CA ASP A 207 0.64 -5.97 -0.96
C ASP A 207 0.50 -4.62 -1.69
N ASP A 208 0.60 -4.56 -3.02
CA ASP A 208 0.56 -3.31 -3.80
C ASP A 208 -0.50 -3.27 -4.91
N LEU A 209 -1.13 -4.41 -5.24
CA LEU A 209 -2.23 -4.47 -6.22
C LEU A 209 -3.50 -5.08 -5.65
N VAL A 210 -4.62 -4.35 -5.81
CA VAL A 210 -5.96 -4.90 -5.70
C VAL A 210 -6.41 -5.44 -7.06
N HIS A 211 -6.69 -6.74 -7.12
CA HIS A 211 -7.22 -7.40 -8.31
C HIS A 211 -8.74 -7.45 -8.25
N VAL A 212 -9.40 -6.96 -9.31
CA VAL A 212 -10.86 -6.95 -9.45
C VAL A 212 -11.28 -7.54 -10.78
N ASN A 213 -12.09 -8.59 -10.74
CA ASN A 213 -12.61 -9.20 -11.95
C ASN A 213 -13.82 -8.42 -12.48
N VAL A 214 -13.68 -7.87 -13.70
CA VAL A 214 -14.70 -7.09 -14.39
C VAL A 214 -15.17 -7.80 -15.64
N ILE A 215 -16.47 -8.04 -15.77
CA ILE A 215 -17.09 -8.44 -17.03
C ILE A 215 -17.57 -7.19 -17.77
N GLU A 216 -17.02 -6.96 -18.95
CA GLU A 216 -17.49 -5.99 -19.93
C GLU A 216 -18.49 -6.67 -20.88
N THR A 217 -19.68 -6.09 -21.04
CA THR A 217 -20.64 -6.49 -22.09
C THR A 217 -20.58 -5.49 -23.24
N LYS A 218 -20.05 -5.93 -24.37
CA LYS A 218 -19.88 -5.11 -25.57
C LYS A 218 -21.21 -4.77 -26.26
N SER A 219 -21.16 -3.85 -27.21
CA SER A 219 -22.32 -3.42 -28.00
C SER A 219 -22.99 -4.56 -28.78
N ASP A 220 -22.21 -5.55 -29.21
CA ASP A 220 -22.67 -6.76 -29.89
C ASP A 220 -23.18 -7.87 -28.93
N LYS A 221 -23.26 -7.57 -27.62
CA LYS A 221 -23.64 -8.48 -26.54
C LYS A 221 -22.64 -9.59 -26.23
N SER A 222 -21.48 -9.61 -26.88
CA SER A 222 -20.37 -10.46 -26.42
C SER A 222 -19.82 -9.94 -25.09
N THR A 223 -19.23 -10.84 -24.31
CA THR A 223 -18.60 -10.50 -23.03
C THR A 223 -17.09 -10.69 -23.08
N VAL A 224 -16.36 -9.84 -22.38
CA VAL A 224 -14.93 -9.95 -22.15
C VAL A 224 -14.67 -9.78 -20.67
N GLN A 225 -13.72 -10.55 -20.15
CA GLN A 225 -13.33 -10.49 -18.75
C GLN A 225 -11.98 -9.81 -18.61
N HIS A 226 -11.91 -8.88 -17.67
CA HIS A 226 -10.72 -8.11 -17.33
C HIS A 226 -10.32 -8.39 -15.88
N ASP A 227 -9.03 -8.56 -15.65
CA ASP A 227 -8.41 -8.42 -14.33
C ASP A 227 -7.99 -6.96 -14.18
N LEU A 228 -8.85 -6.14 -13.58
CA LEU A 228 -8.52 -4.75 -13.27
C LEU A 228 -7.57 -4.73 -12.06
N GLN A 229 -6.33 -4.32 -12.30
CA GLN A 229 -5.26 -4.29 -11.32
C GLN A 229 -5.11 -2.85 -10.82
N ILE A 230 -5.58 -2.58 -9.60
CA ILE A 230 -5.59 -1.24 -9.01
C ILE A 230 -4.43 -1.13 -8.03
N PRO A 231 -3.46 -0.23 -8.24
CA PRO A 231 -2.48 0.12 -7.23
C PRO A 231 -3.14 0.45 -5.90
N THR A 232 -2.67 -0.13 -4.80
CA THR A 232 -3.24 0.17 -3.48
C THR A 232 -3.07 1.65 -3.13
N SER A 233 -2.03 2.30 -3.65
CA SER A 233 -1.80 3.75 -3.53
C SER A 233 -2.75 4.63 -4.35
N ASP A 234 -3.58 4.06 -5.23
CA ASP A 234 -4.73 4.75 -5.83
C ASP A 234 -5.97 4.71 -4.95
N ILE A 235 -5.89 4.14 -3.74
CA ILE A 235 -7.02 3.99 -2.83
C ILE A 235 -6.75 4.79 -1.55
N ASN A 236 -7.72 5.63 -1.18
CA ASN A 236 -7.70 6.36 0.09
C ASN A 236 -8.81 5.84 0.99
N LEU A 237 -8.49 5.55 2.25
CA LEU A 237 -9.48 5.21 3.26
C LEU A 237 -9.99 6.49 3.92
N VAL A 238 -11.26 6.83 3.69
CA VAL A 238 -11.92 8.06 4.15
C VAL A 238 -13.09 7.70 5.04
N VAL A 239 -12.94 7.88 6.36
CA VAL A 239 -13.98 7.61 7.36
C VAL A 239 -14.36 8.91 8.03
N SER A 240 -15.50 9.47 7.63
CA SER A 240 -15.95 10.81 8.05
C SER A 240 -16.26 10.96 9.54
N ASN A 241 -16.47 9.85 10.25
CA ASN A 241 -16.87 9.86 11.65
C ASN A 241 -16.33 8.63 12.39
N LEU A 242 -15.01 8.44 12.35
CA LEU A 242 -14.33 7.37 13.08
C LEU A 242 -14.51 7.61 14.58
N SER A 243 -15.14 6.67 15.27
CA SER A 243 -15.31 6.72 16.73
C SER A 243 -14.10 6.13 17.43
N VAL A 244 -13.58 6.83 18.43
CA VAL A 244 -12.39 6.48 19.21
C VAL A 244 -12.75 6.64 20.68
N LYS A 245 -12.70 5.53 21.40
CA LYS A 245 -12.90 5.49 22.85
C LYS A 245 -11.58 5.18 23.53
N VAL A 246 -11.19 6.05 24.46
CA VAL A 246 -9.97 5.93 25.26
C VAL A 246 -10.37 5.64 26.70
N GLU A 247 -9.78 4.59 27.28
CA GLU A 247 -10.07 4.16 28.65
C GLU A 247 -8.78 3.90 29.43
N GLY A 248 -8.80 4.12 30.73
CA GLY A 248 -7.64 3.90 31.60
C GLY A 248 -7.84 4.50 32.98
N LYS A 249 -7.02 4.08 33.96
CA LYS A 249 -7.16 4.53 35.36
C LYS A 249 -7.03 6.04 35.54
N ASN A 250 -6.18 6.68 34.73
CA ASN A 250 -5.92 8.13 34.76
C ASN A 250 -6.52 8.85 33.54
N ILE A 251 -7.47 8.22 32.86
CA ILE A 251 -8.20 8.82 31.75
C ILE A 251 -9.56 9.29 32.27
N GLU A 252 -9.89 10.55 32.02
CA GLU A 252 -11.22 11.08 32.26
C GLU A 252 -11.95 11.34 30.94
N SER A 253 -13.18 10.85 30.86
CA SER A 253 -14.09 11.14 29.76
C SER A 253 -15.36 11.74 30.35
N THR A 254 -15.77 12.88 29.81
CA THR A 254 -17.04 13.55 30.08
C THR A 254 -17.99 13.38 28.91
N ASP A 255 -19.28 13.70 29.08
CA ASP A 255 -20.25 13.74 27.97
C ASP A 255 -19.88 14.75 26.86
N THR A 256 -19.00 15.70 27.16
CA THR A 256 -18.47 16.70 26.21
C THR A 256 -17.15 16.28 25.56
N THR A 257 -16.57 15.15 25.98
CA THR A 257 -15.33 14.64 25.39
C THR A 257 -15.63 14.19 23.97
N LYS A 258 -14.99 14.85 23.00
CA LYS A 258 -15.10 14.47 21.60
C LYS A 258 -14.49 13.10 21.42
N THR A 259 -15.25 12.18 20.84
CA THR A 259 -14.82 10.81 20.56
C THR A 259 -14.72 10.52 19.07
N THR A 260 -15.07 11.45 18.20
CA THR A 260 -15.07 11.20 16.75
C THR A 260 -14.07 12.07 16.00
N THR A 261 -13.56 11.55 14.89
CA THR A 261 -12.65 12.27 13.99
C THR A 261 -12.95 11.95 12.53
N GLU A 262 -12.66 12.88 11.63
CA GLU A 262 -12.55 12.59 10.21
C GLU A 262 -11.19 11.92 9.97
N PHE A 263 -11.21 10.65 9.56
CA PHE A 263 -10.00 9.87 9.35
C PHE A 263 -9.75 9.67 7.86
N ASN A 264 -8.65 10.24 7.38
CA ASN A 264 -8.18 10.16 6.01
C ASN A 264 -6.83 9.43 5.99
N PHE A 265 -6.77 8.24 5.39
CA PHE A 265 -5.52 7.48 5.25
C PHE A 265 -5.22 7.21 3.78
N ASN A 266 -4.15 7.83 3.28
CA ASN A 266 -3.66 7.64 1.93
C ASN A 266 -2.66 6.48 1.92
N ILE A 267 -2.94 5.43 1.16
CA ILE A 267 -2.02 4.30 1.06
C ILE A 267 -0.79 4.75 0.26
N GLY A 268 0.39 4.57 0.85
CA GLY A 268 1.66 4.91 0.23
C GLY A 268 2.09 3.86 -0.80
N ILE A 269 3.06 4.24 -1.64
CA ILE A 269 3.66 3.35 -2.64
C ILE A 269 4.54 2.30 -1.95
N ASP A 270 4.38 1.02 -2.31
CA ASP A 270 5.38 0.02 -1.98
C ASP A 270 6.58 0.14 -2.95
N SER A 271 7.76 0.35 -2.38
CA SER A 271 9.01 0.47 -3.15
C SER A 271 9.70 -0.86 -3.41
N THR A 272 9.14 -1.96 -2.90
CA THR A 272 9.64 -3.31 -3.11
C THR A 272 9.53 -3.67 -4.59
N GLN A 273 10.64 -4.12 -5.17
CA GLN A 273 10.68 -4.45 -6.60
C GLN A 273 10.51 -5.94 -6.87
N HIS A 274 9.83 -6.26 -7.98
CA HIS A 274 9.55 -7.63 -8.41
C HIS A 274 10.09 -7.95 -9.82
N TYR A 275 11.14 -7.23 -10.25
CA TYR A 275 11.69 -7.38 -11.60
C TYR A 275 12.35 -8.75 -11.85
N ASP A 276 11.87 -9.44 -12.89
CA ASP A 276 12.52 -10.59 -13.50
C ASP A 276 12.87 -10.28 -14.97
N GLN A 277 14.16 -10.27 -15.30
CA GLN A 277 14.65 -10.04 -16.65
C GLN A 277 14.27 -11.18 -17.62
N GLY A 278 13.99 -12.37 -17.09
CA GLY A 278 13.73 -13.57 -17.87
C GLY A 278 14.91 -13.97 -18.77
N SER A 279 14.61 -14.40 -20.00
CA SER A 279 15.62 -14.83 -20.98
C SER A 279 16.21 -13.71 -21.82
N ALA A 280 15.65 -12.48 -21.74
CA ALA A 280 16.09 -11.33 -22.50
C ALA A 280 17.48 -10.89 -22.03
N LYS A 281 18.44 -10.73 -22.96
CA LYS A 281 19.80 -10.30 -22.64
C LYS A 281 20.23 -9.20 -23.59
N SER A 282 20.91 -8.18 -23.07
CA SER A 282 21.62 -7.20 -23.89
C SER A 282 23.10 -7.61 -24.04
N ALA A 283 23.69 -7.26 -25.18
CA ALA A 283 25.05 -7.59 -25.54
C ALA A 283 25.84 -6.33 -25.94
N ALA A 284 27.08 -6.25 -25.45
CA ALA A 284 28.04 -5.18 -25.75
C ALA A 284 29.39 -5.80 -26.16
N THR A 285 30.18 -5.09 -26.98
CA THR A 285 31.49 -5.60 -27.43
C THR A 285 32.51 -5.52 -26.30
N THR A 286 32.59 -4.40 -25.60
CA THR A 286 33.43 -4.19 -24.41
C THR A 286 32.62 -3.63 -23.22
N GLU A 287 33.22 -3.62 -22.02
CA GLU A 287 32.56 -3.10 -20.80
C GLU A 287 32.36 -1.57 -20.85
N GLY A 288 33.26 -0.85 -21.52
CA GLY A 288 33.11 0.59 -21.74
C GLY A 288 32.00 0.96 -22.72
N ASP A 289 31.50 -0.01 -23.50
CA ASP A 289 30.44 0.18 -24.49
C ASP A 289 29.03 -0.06 -23.91
N VAL A 290 28.92 -0.32 -22.60
CA VAL A 290 27.62 -0.57 -21.95
C VAL A 290 26.89 0.77 -21.80
N ASP A 291 25.98 1.03 -22.73
CA ASP A 291 25.11 2.20 -22.74
C ASP A 291 23.76 1.88 -22.08
N VAL A 292 23.39 2.65 -21.06
CA VAL A 292 22.13 2.44 -20.30
C VAL A 292 20.89 2.57 -21.18
N ASN A 293 20.85 3.51 -22.13
CA ASN A 293 19.70 3.73 -22.99
C ASN A 293 19.50 2.57 -23.96
N LYS A 294 20.61 2.06 -24.52
CA LYS A 294 20.57 0.87 -25.39
C LYS A 294 20.10 -0.37 -24.63
N VAL A 295 20.61 -0.59 -23.41
CA VAL A 295 20.16 -1.70 -22.58
C VAL A 295 18.67 -1.57 -22.25
N LEU A 296 18.20 -0.37 -21.89
CA LEU A 296 16.78 -0.14 -21.62
C LEU A 296 15.91 -0.34 -22.85
N LYS A 297 16.39 0.04 -24.05
CA LYS A 297 15.68 -0.24 -25.29
C LYS A 297 15.60 -1.74 -25.59
N ASP A 298 16.72 -2.46 -25.43
CA ASP A 298 16.79 -3.92 -25.63
C ASP A 298 15.86 -4.68 -24.68
N LEU A 299 15.65 -4.15 -23.46
CA LEU A 299 14.73 -4.68 -22.46
C LEU A 299 13.27 -4.21 -22.65
N ASN A 300 12.97 -3.41 -23.68
CA ASN A 300 11.68 -2.75 -23.92
C ASN A 300 11.21 -1.79 -22.80
N LEU A 301 12.15 -1.27 -22.01
CA LEU A 301 11.91 -0.32 -20.92
C LEU A 301 12.17 1.14 -21.32
N ALA A 302 12.65 1.36 -22.56
CA ALA A 302 12.74 2.66 -23.21
C ALA A 302 12.00 2.65 -24.55
N THR A 303 11.43 3.80 -24.93
CA THR A 303 10.75 3.98 -26.22
C THR A 303 11.75 4.20 -27.36
N ASP A 304 12.95 4.69 -27.07
CA ASP A 304 14.03 4.88 -28.03
C ASP A 304 15.44 4.69 -27.44
N ASP A 305 16.46 4.67 -28.30
CA ASP A 305 17.88 4.58 -27.92
C ASP A 305 18.45 5.89 -27.35
N LYS A 306 17.63 6.95 -27.24
CA LYS A 306 18.06 8.28 -26.76
C LYS A 306 17.73 8.49 -25.28
N GLY A 307 17.13 7.48 -24.64
CA GLY A 307 16.84 7.49 -23.20
C GLY A 307 15.44 7.97 -22.85
N ALA A 308 14.51 8.03 -23.83
CA ALA A 308 13.11 8.24 -23.52
C ALA A 308 12.55 6.98 -22.83
N LEU A 309 12.32 7.06 -21.51
CA LEU A 309 11.83 5.92 -20.73
C LEU A 309 10.39 5.55 -21.10
N ASN A 310 10.10 4.25 -21.10
CA ASN A 310 8.75 3.73 -21.14
C ASN A 310 8.27 3.49 -19.70
N ASN A 311 7.72 4.54 -19.09
CA ASN A 311 7.27 4.51 -17.68
C ASN A 311 6.22 3.42 -17.41
N GLU A 312 5.30 3.19 -18.35
CA GLU A 312 4.30 2.12 -18.20
C GLU A 312 4.95 0.73 -18.16
N ALA A 313 5.94 0.48 -19.03
CA ALA A 313 6.69 -0.76 -19.02
C ALA A 313 7.54 -0.90 -17.74
N LEU A 314 8.14 0.20 -17.25
CA LEU A 314 8.91 0.19 -16.01
C LEU A 314 8.04 -0.09 -14.78
N ILE A 315 6.87 0.55 -14.67
CA ILE A 315 5.90 0.30 -13.58
C ILE A 315 5.50 -1.17 -13.57
N LYS A 316 5.11 -1.73 -14.72
CA LYS A 316 4.71 -3.14 -14.83
C LYS A 316 5.86 -4.10 -14.54
N ALA A 317 7.07 -3.77 -15.00
CA ALA A 317 8.23 -4.62 -14.82
C ALA A 317 8.76 -4.60 -13.38
N LEU A 318 8.70 -3.44 -12.71
CA LEU A 318 9.21 -3.27 -11.35
C LEU A 318 8.18 -3.58 -10.29
N GLY A 319 6.89 -3.46 -10.60
CA GLY A 319 5.80 -3.60 -9.62
C GLY A 319 5.74 -2.42 -8.65
N ILE A 320 6.27 -1.25 -9.02
CA ILE A 320 6.20 -0.02 -8.23
C ILE A 320 5.24 0.91 -8.97
N TYR A 321 4.08 1.11 -8.39
CA TYR A 321 2.98 1.83 -9.02
C TYR A 321 2.92 3.30 -8.58
N ASN A 322 2.15 4.11 -9.31
CA ASN A 322 1.96 5.54 -9.03
C ASN A 322 3.23 6.39 -8.97
N VAL A 323 4.20 6.04 -9.83
CA VAL A 323 5.47 6.75 -9.93
C VAL A 323 5.85 7.11 -11.36
N THR A 324 6.65 8.15 -11.50
CA THR A 324 7.43 8.42 -12.72
C THR A 324 8.90 8.12 -12.48
N PHE A 325 9.43 7.11 -13.18
CA PHE A 325 10.86 6.82 -13.23
C PHE A 325 11.62 7.84 -14.06
N SER A 326 12.83 8.15 -13.63
CA SER A 326 13.74 9.11 -14.24
C SER A 326 15.19 8.78 -13.91
N SER A 327 16.11 9.51 -14.57
CA SER A 327 17.54 9.49 -14.26
C SER A 327 18.16 8.08 -14.26
N PRO A 328 17.97 7.28 -15.33
CA PRO A 328 18.53 5.94 -15.38
C PRO A 328 20.06 6.01 -15.35
N SER A 329 20.69 5.15 -14.56
CA SER A 329 22.14 4.96 -14.57
C SER A 329 22.47 3.48 -14.50
N ILE A 330 23.61 3.08 -15.05
CA ILE A 330 24.04 1.69 -15.02
C ILE A 330 25.36 1.56 -14.27
N LYS A 331 25.45 0.56 -13.40
CA LYS A 331 26.66 0.26 -12.61
C LYS A 331 26.94 -1.23 -12.65
N LYS A 332 28.21 -1.61 -12.67
CA LYS A 332 28.57 -3.02 -12.50
C LYS A 332 28.14 -3.48 -11.11
N ALA A 333 27.47 -4.63 -11.02
CA ALA A 333 27.11 -5.21 -9.75
C ALA A 333 28.36 -5.76 -9.05
N THR A 334 28.50 -5.49 -7.76
CA THR A 334 29.55 -6.10 -6.94
C THR A 334 29.15 -7.55 -6.65
N VAL A 335 29.67 -8.48 -7.44
CA VAL A 335 29.47 -9.93 -7.22
C VAL A 335 30.66 -10.50 -6.46
N THR A 336 30.39 -11.15 -5.32
CA THR A 336 31.39 -11.83 -4.47
C THR A 336 31.87 -13.17 -5.02
N ALA A 337 31.30 -13.67 -6.13
CA ALA A 337 31.70 -14.90 -6.78
C ALA A 337 31.93 -14.71 -8.30
N ARG A 338 32.77 -15.56 -8.90
CA ARG A 338 33.02 -15.61 -10.36
C ARG A 338 31.75 -16.06 -11.09
N ALA A 339 30.79 -15.17 -11.27
CA ALA A 339 29.70 -15.38 -12.21
C ALA A 339 30.26 -15.32 -13.63
N PHE A 340 29.93 -16.30 -14.47
CA PHE A 340 30.32 -16.35 -15.89
C PHE A 340 29.60 -15.30 -16.75
N ASN A 341 28.71 -14.49 -16.16
CA ASN A 341 28.02 -13.37 -16.79
C ASN A 341 28.40 -12.09 -16.03
N ASN A 342 28.75 -11.02 -16.76
CA ASN A 342 28.83 -9.70 -16.15
C ASN A 342 27.41 -9.30 -15.70
N ILE A 343 27.26 -9.00 -14.41
CA ILE A 343 26.00 -8.51 -13.85
C ILE A 343 26.10 -7.00 -13.68
N PHE A 344 25.11 -6.28 -14.18
CA PHE A 344 24.99 -4.84 -14.02
C PHE A 344 23.67 -4.51 -13.31
N ASN A 345 23.64 -3.42 -12.57
CA ASN A 345 22.43 -2.86 -11.98
C ASN A 345 22.09 -1.57 -12.69
N ILE A 346 20.86 -1.46 -13.18
CA ILE A 346 20.28 -0.21 -13.66
C ILE A 346 19.56 0.43 -12.47
N VAL A 347 19.93 1.66 -12.13
CA VAL A 347 19.35 2.41 -11.02
C VAL A 347 18.46 3.51 -11.57
N PHE A 348 17.25 3.61 -11.03
CA PHE A 348 16.30 4.68 -11.32
C PHE A 348 15.97 5.49 -10.07
N ASN A 349 15.79 6.79 -10.27
CA ASN A 349 15.03 7.62 -9.35
C ASN A 349 13.56 7.59 -9.76
N PHE A 350 12.65 7.72 -8.81
CA PHE A 350 11.24 7.88 -9.13
C PHE A 350 10.56 8.93 -8.28
N PHE A 351 9.49 9.53 -8.79
CA PHE A 351 8.67 10.48 -8.06
C PHE A 351 7.24 9.97 -8.02
N SER A 352 6.61 10.04 -6.84
CA SER A 352 5.17 9.78 -6.72
C SER A 352 4.37 10.88 -7.42
N TYR A 353 3.21 10.52 -7.96
CA TYR A 353 2.28 11.49 -8.54
C TYR A 353 1.60 12.38 -7.50
#